data_AF-A0A5C3QHU2-F1
#
_entry.id   AF-A0A5C3QHU2-F1
#
_cell.length_a   1.000
_cell.length_b   1.000
_cell.length_c   1.000
_cell.angle_alpha   90.00
_cell.angle_beta   90.00
_cell.angle_gamma   90.00
#
_symmetry.space_group_name_H-M   'P 1'
#
loop_
_entity.id
_entity.type
_entity.pdbx_description
1 polymer ?
#
loop_
_entity_poly.entity_id
_entity_poly.type
_entity_poly.pdbx_seq_one_letter_code
_entity_poly.pdbx_strand_id
1 'polypeptide(L)'
;MDMPLDILFEVFSYLGPHDVLPLSRATKALRKMLMQRSAAFIWRAALENRQDVPKRPKNMSEPAYVSLIFDTHCQVRVTGPSSFPARSD
;
A
#
# COMPACT_ATOMS: atom_id res chain seq x y z
N MET A 1 0.89 1.91 20.72
CA MET A 1 2.17 1.79 19.97
C MET A 1 3.11 2.68 20.73
N ASP A 2 3.93 2.11 21.61
CA ASP A 2 4.86 2.85 22.48
C ASP A 2 6.26 2.98 21.86
N MET A 3 6.42 2.53 20.61
CA MET A 3 7.65 2.66 19.82
C MET A 3 7.62 3.94 18.97
N PRO A 4 8.74 4.69 18.87
CA PRO A 4 8.82 5.85 17.98
C PRO A 4 8.55 5.49 16.52
N LEU A 5 7.85 6.37 15.80
CA LEU A 5 7.48 6.15 14.40
C LEU A 5 8.70 6.03 13.48
N ASP A 6 9.77 6.77 13.75
CA ASP A 6 10.98 6.77 12.91
C ASP A 6 11.65 5.40 12.89
N ILE A 7 11.70 4.71 14.03
CA ILE A 7 12.25 3.35 14.13
C ILE A 7 11.38 2.35 13.38
N LEU A 8 10.05 2.47 13.49
CA LEU A 8 9.13 1.63 12.72
C LEU A 8 9.30 1.84 11.22
N PHE A 9 9.45 3.08 10.79
CA PHE A 9 9.64 3.42 9.39
C PHE A 9 10.96 2.88 8.83
N GLU A 10 12.04 2.98 9.61
CA GLU A 10 13.33 2.40 9.28
C GLU A 10 13.18 0.89 9.08
N VAL A 11 12.61 0.18 10.05
CA VAL A 11 12.36 -1.28 9.96
C VAL A 11 11.51 -1.63 8.73
N PHE A 12 10.45 -0.87 8.46
CA PHE A 12 9.55 -1.15 7.34
C PHE A 12 10.17 -0.86 5.98
N SER A 13 11.19 -0.01 5.90
CA SER A 13 11.90 0.29 4.65
C SER A 13 12.75 -0.90 4.16
N TYR A 14 13.17 -1.79 5.06
CA TYR A 14 13.86 -3.04 4.74
C TYR A 14 12.92 -4.17 4.30
N LEU A 15 11.60 -4.00 4.45
CA LEU A 15 10.63 -5.02 4.08
C LEU A 15 10.38 -5.04 2.57
N GLY A 16 9.97 -6.20 2.06
CA GLY A 16 9.50 -6.33 0.68
C GLY A 16 8.06 -5.81 0.52
N PRO A 17 7.62 -5.57 -0.73
CA PRO A 17 6.27 -5.07 -1.01
C PRO A 17 5.19 -6.11 -0.65
N HIS A 18 5.55 -7.41 -0.71
CA HIS A 18 4.72 -8.52 -0.28
C HIS A 18 4.48 -8.54 1.24
N ASP A 19 5.36 -7.94 2.05
CA ASP A 19 5.27 -7.96 3.51
C ASP A 19 4.62 -6.68 4.05
N VAL A 20 4.96 -5.53 3.48
CA VAL A 20 4.40 -4.23 3.87
C VAL A 20 2.89 -4.16 3.65
N LEU A 21 2.38 -4.81 2.59
CA LEU A 21 0.95 -4.80 2.29
C LEU A 21 0.11 -5.52 3.35
N PRO A 22 0.35 -6.81 3.69
CA PRO A 22 -0.29 -7.47 4.82
C PRO A 22 -0.09 -6.74 6.14
N LEU A 23 1.12 -6.21 6.38
CA LEU A 23 1.42 -5.43 7.59
C LEU A 23 0.51 -4.20 7.72
N SER A 24 0.27 -3.48 6.62
CA SER A 24 -0.66 -2.35 6.60
C SER A 24 -2.10 -2.73 6.93
N ARG A 25 -2.46 -4.01 6.80
CA ARG A 25 -3.80 -4.55 7.08
C ARG A 25 -3.91 -5.19 8.46
N ALA A 26 -2.78 -5.51 9.11
CA ALA A 26 -2.74 -6.23 10.38
C ALA A 26 -3.45 -5.48 11.52
N THR A 27 -3.32 -4.15 11.61
CA THR A 27 -4.00 -3.35 12.63
C THR A 27 -4.48 -2.01 12.09
N LYS A 28 -5.51 -1.43 12.73
CA LYS A 28 -6.01 -0.08 12.40
C LYS A 28 -4.92 1.00 12.51
N ALA A 29 -4.01 0.86 13.49
CA ALA A 29 -2.92 1.80 13.70
C ALA A 29 -1.89 1.74 12.56
N LEU A 30 -1.47 0.52 12.17
CA LEU A 30 -0.57 0.31 11.04
C LEU A 30 -1.20 0.80 9.73
N ARG A 31 -2.48 0.52 9.51
CA ARG A 31 -3.21 1.04 8.35
C ARG A 31 -3.19 2.56 8.30
N LYS A 32 -3.55 3.21 9.42
CA LYS A 32 -3.58 4.69 9.51
C LYS A 32 -2.19 5.29 9.25
N MET A 33 -1.15 4.62 9.69
CA MET A 33 0.24 5.06 9.55
C MET A 33 0.77 4.85 8.13
N LEU A 34 0.71 3.63 7.60
CA LEU A 34 1.28 3.26 6.30
C LEU A 34 0.50 3.86 5.12
N MET A 35 -0.77 4.22 5.29
CA MET A 35 -1.57 4.87 4.24
C MET A 35 -1.41 6.40 4.20
N GLN A 36 -0.62 6.99 5.11
CA GLN A 36 -0.32 8.42 5.05
C GLN A 36 0.69 8.73 3.95
N ARG A 37 0.61 9.95 3.40
CA ARG A 37 1.58 10.46 2.41
C ARG A 37 3.01 10.52 2.99
N SER A 38 3.15 10.73 4.31
CA SER A 38 4.44 10.69 4.99
C SER A 38 5.10 9.31 4.89
N ALA A 39 4.33 8.22 4.85
CA ALA A 39 4.84 6.86 4.72
C ALA A 39 5.14 6.44 3.26
N ALA A 40 4.93 7.32 2.27
CA ALA A 40 5.12 6.98 0.85
C ALA A 40 6.56 6.56 0.50
N PHE A 41 7.57 6.98 1.28
CA PHE A 41 8.95 6.52 1.08
C PHE A 41 9.12 5.04 1.42
N ILE A 42 8.38 4.52 2.41
CA ILE A 42 8.45 3.11 2.83
C ILE A 42 8.01 2.21 1.68
N TRP A 43 6.90 2.55 1.03
CA TRP A 43 6.42 1.79 -0.12
C TRP A 43 7.37 1.87 -1.32
N ARG A 44 8.06 3.00 -1.52
CA ARG A 44 9.08 3.13 -2.57
C ARG A 44 10.29 2.25 -2.26
N ALA A 45 10.83 2.33 -1.04
CA ALA A 45 11.92 1.47 -0.59
C ALA A 45 11.56 -0.02 -0.73
N ALA A 46 10.35 -0.40 -0.30
CA ALA A 46 9.86 -1.76 -0.47
C ALA A 46 9.80 -2.20 -1.93
N LEU A 47 9.33 -1.33 -2.85
CA LEU A 47 9.34 -1.62 -4.28
C LEU A 47 10.77 -1.73 -4.85
N GLU A 48 11.71 -0.91 -4.36
CA GLU A 48 13.12 -0.92 -4.77
C GLU A 48 13.89 -2.15 -4.27
N ASN A 49 13.45 -2.76 -3.17
CA ASN A 49 13.99 -4.04 -2.66
C ASN A 49 13.74 -5.22 -3.62
N ARG A 50 12.97 -5.03 -4.70
CA ARG A 50 12.67 -6.07 -5.69
C ARG A 50 12.98 -5.62 -7.11
N GLN A 51 13.77 -6.41 -7.81
CA GLN A 51 14.20 -6.14 -9.20
C GLN A 51 13.17 -6.57 -10.25
N ASP A 52 12.20 -7.41 -9.86
CA ASP A 52 11.18 -8.04 -10.71
C ASP A 52 9.85 -7.25 -10.78
N VAL A 53 9.84 -6.00 -10.29
CA VAL A 53 8.63 -5.18 -10.23
C VAL A 53 8.55 -4.26 -11.47
N PRO A 54 7.42 -4.23 -12.20
CA PRO A 54 7.25 -3.30 -13.31
C PRO A 54 7.35 -1.83 -12.87
N LYS A 55 7.42 -0.91 -13.84
CA LYS A 55 7.34 0.51 -13.52
C LYS A 55 5.92 0.89 -13.10
N ARG A 56 5.82 1.58 -11.97
CA ARG A 56 4.56 2.14 -11.46
C ARG A 56 3.95 3.17 -12.45
N PRO A 57 2.65 3.09 -12.77
CA PRO A 57 1.93 4.13 -13.51
C PRO A 57 1.90 5.48 -12.76
N LYS A 58 2.00 6.61 -13.47
CA LYS A 58 2.02 7.97 -12.88
C LYS A 58 0.76 8.35 -12.10
N ASN A 59 -0.37 7.72 -12.41
CA ASN A 59 -1.69 7.96 -11.81
C ASN A 59 -2.03 6.95 -10.69
N MET A 60 -1.02 6.38 -10.03
CA MET A 60 -1.20 5.35 -9.01
C MET A 60 -0.32 5.63 -7.79
N SER A 61 -0.95 5.60 -6.61
CA SER A 61 -0.20 5.64 -5.36
C SER A 61 0.57 4.33 -5.16
N GLU A 62 1.69 4.41 -4.46
CA GLU A 62 2.55 3.26 -4.17
C GLU A 62 1.81 2.12 -3.46
N PRO A 63 0.96 2.37 -2.43
CA PRO A 63 0.20 1.30 -1.78
C PRO A 63 -0.81 0.64 -2.73
N ALA A 64 -1.45 1.43 -3.59
CA ALA A 64 -2.37 0.89 -4.59
C ALA A 64 -1.62 0.05 -5.63
N TYR A 65 -0.43 0.48 -6.05
CA TYR A 65 0.41 -0.28 -6.96
C TYR A 65 0.88 -1.61 -6.38
N VAL A 66 1.36 -1.59 -5.13
CA VAL A 66 1.78 -2.80 -4.41
C VAL A 66 0.60 -3.77 -4.28
N SER A 67 -0.58 -3.28 -3.90
CA SER A 67 -1.77 -4.14 -3.84
C SER A 67 -2.25 -4.60 -5.22
N LEU A 68 -2.00 -3.88 -6.31
CA LEU A 68 -2.33 -4.39 -7.64
C LEU A 68 -1.45 -5.58 -8.04
N ILE A 69 -0.18 -5.59 -7.62
CA ILE A 69 0.79 -6.62 -8.00
C ILE A 69 0.74 -7.83 -7.07
N PHE A 70 0.68 -7.58 -5.76
CA PHE A 70 0.91 -8.61 -4.74
C PHE A 70 -0.37 -9.08 -4.04
N ASP A 71 -1.51 -8.44 -4.30
CA ASP A 71 -2.79 -8.86 -3.74
C ASP A 71 -3.57 -9.70 -4.73
N THR A 72 -4.42 -10.59 -4.22
CA THR A 72 -5.33 -11.40 -5.03
C THR A 72 -6.71 -10.74 -5.16
N HIS A 73 -6.88 -9.53 -4.64
CA HIS A 73 -8.16 -8.83 -4.59
C HIS A 73 -8.29 -7.78 -5.70
N CYS A 74 -9.48 -7.70 -6.30
CA CYS A 74 -9.78 -6.67 -7.29
C CYS A 74 -9.77 -5.27 -6.65
N GLN A 75 -8.93 -4.37 -7.17
CA GLN A 75 -9.01 -2.96 -6.80
C GLN A 75 -10.07 -2.24 -7.63
N VAL A 76 -11.24 -1.99 -7.03
CA VAL A 76 -12.24 -1.10 -7.62
C VAL A 76 -11.74 0.34 -7.52
N ARG A 77 -11.29 0.91 -8.64
CA ARG A 77 -11.07 2.36 -8.76
C ARG A 77 -12.38 3.02 -9.18
N VAL A 78 -12.99 3.77 -8.27
CA VAL A 78 -14.12 4.64 -8.63
C VAL A 78 -13.55 5.88 -9.33
N THR A 79 -13.41 5.80 -10.66
CA THR A 79 -13.06 6.94 -11.51
C THR A 79 -14.27 7.33 -12.35
N GLY A 80 -15.16 8.13 -11.78
CA GLY A 80 -16.32 8.71 -12.47
C GLY A 80 -17.45 9.11 -11.50
N PRO A 81 -18.31 10.08 -11.86
CA PRO A 81 -19.55 10.29 -11.12
C PRO A 81 -20.38 9.01 -11.20
N SER A 82 -20.82 8.53 -10.05
CA SER A 82 -21.44 7.23 -9.83
C SER A 82 -22.56 6.91 -10.83
N SER A 83 -22.34 5.91 -11.66
CA SER A 83 -23.40 5.12 -12.31
C SER A 83 -23.00 3.65 -12.37
N PHE A 84 -22.80 3.05 -11.19
CA PHE A 84 -22.91 1.59 -11.06
C PHE A 84 -24.12 1.28 -10.17
N PRO A 85 -25.10 0.50 -10.66
CA PRO A 85 -26.23 0.08 -9.84
C PRO A 85 -25.73 -0.85 -8.74
N ALA A 86 -26.34 -0.69 -7.56
CA ALA A 86 -26.08 -1.51 -6.39
C ALA A 86 -26.15 -2.99 -6.75
N ARG A 87 -25.15 -3.77 -6.32
CA ARG A 87 -25.30 -5.23 -6.24
C ARG A 87 -26.45 -5.52 -5.27
N SER A 88 -27.49 -6.16 -5.78
CA SER A 88 -28.51 -6.83 -4.99
C SER A 88 -27.97 -8.20 -4.57
N ASP A 89 -27.64 -8.33 -3.29
CA ASP A 89 -27.68 -9.59 -2.53
C ASP A 89 -28.61 -9.37 -1.33
#